data_AF-A0A497HKL2-F1
#
_entry.id   AF-A0A497HKL2-F1
#
_cell.length_a   1.000
_cell.length_b   1.000
_cell.length_c   1.000
_cell.angle_alpha   90.00
_cell.angle_beta   90.00
_cell.angle_gamma   90.00
#
_symmetry.space_group_name_H-M   'P 1'
#
loop_
_entity.id
_entity.type
_entity.pdbx_description
1 polymer ?
#
loop_
_entity_poly.entity_id
_entity_poly.type
_entity_poly.pdbx_seq_one_letter_code
_entity_poly.pdbx_strand_id
1 'polypeptide(L)' 'MSEYGAMKKGMMCLNCGYLTDGSDMFWIWVYEFRENDVPIIRLVCPECRHIKSNEIVTYMVVDKEV' A
#
# COMPACT_ATOMS: atom_id res chain seq x y z
N MET A 1 14.65 27.11 3.50
CA MET A 1 15.20 25.85 2.98
C MET A 1 14.08 25.14 2.27
N SER A 2 14.28 24.74 1.02
CA SER A 2 13.17 24.30 0.20
C SER A 2 12.69 22.91 0.62
N GLU A 3 11.45 22.82 1.09
CA GLU A 3 10.75 21.60 1.52
C GLU A 3 10.43 20.65 0.34
N TYR A 4 11.33 20.51 -0.63
CA TYR A 4 11.13 19.61 -1.76
C TYR A 4 11.54 18.20 -1.35
N GLY A 5 10.67 17.53 -0.58
CA GLY A 5 10.79 16.11 -0.30
C GLY A 5 10.64 15.29 -1.58
N ALA A 6 11.36 14.16 -1.67
CA ALA A 6 11.25 13.26 -2.81
C ALA A 6 9.85 12.61 -2.84
N MET A 7 9.14 12.78 -3.95
CA MET A 7 7.87 12.10 -4.20
C MET A 7 8.12 10.63 -4.52
N LYS A 8 7.40 9.74 -3.83
CA LYS A 8 7.45 8.29 -4.02
C LYS A 8 6.06 7.75 -4.32
N LYS A 9 6.01 6.59 -4.98
CA LYS A 9 4.78 5.80 -5.14
C LYS A 9 4.79 4.67 -4.13
N GLY A 10 3.65 4.43 -3.50
CA GLY A 10 3.48 3.34 -2.55
C GLY A 10 2.04 2.83 -2.56
N MET A 11 1.76 1.92 -1.66
CA MET A 11 0.42 1.43 -1.40
C MET A 11 0.01 1.77 0.02
N MET A 12 -1.18 2.36 0.17
CA MET A 12 -1.76 2.66 1.47
C MET A 12 -2.98 1.78 1.71
N CYS A 13 -3.11 1.24 2.92
CA CYS A 13 -4.37 0.69 3.40
C CYS A 13 -5.27 1.84 3.85
N LEU A 14 -6.38 2.06 3.15
CA LEU A 14 -7.40 3.05 3.49
C LEU A 14 -8.12 2.77 4.80
N ASN A 15 -8.04 1.54 5.33
CA ASN A 15 -8.67 1.19 6.61
C ASN A 15 -7.83 1.63 7.82
N CYS A 16 -6.51 1.38 7.81
CA CYS A 16 -5.65 1.67 8.97
C CYS A 16 -4.54 2.72 8.70
N GLY A 17 -4.41 3.22 7.48
CA GLY A 17 -3.39 4.19 7.09
C GLY A 17 -1.99 3.60 6.89
N TYR A 18 -1.82 2.27 7.05
CA TYR A 18 -0.53 1.62 6.81
C TYR A 18 -0.05 1.90 5.39
N LEU A 19 1.17 2.44 5.27
CA LEU A 19 1.80 2.82 4.02
C LEU A 19 3.05 1.96 3.82
N THR A 20 3.19 1.42 2.61
CA THR A 20 4.36 0.65 2.21
C THR A 20 4.83 1.07 0.82
N ASP A 21 6.10 0.82 0.51
CA ASP A 21 6.65 1.08 -0.82
C ASP A 21 6.04 0.15 -1.87
N GLY A 22 6.00 0.61 -3.13
CA GLY A 22 5.50 -0.19 -4.24
C GLY A 22 6.32 -1.47 -4.47
N SER A 23 7.62 -1.48 -4.15
CA SER A 23 8.45 -2.70 -4.22
C SER A 23 8.05 -3.75 -3.19
N ASP A 24 7.64 -3.31 -2.01
CA ASP A 24 7.37 -4.18 -0.86
C ASP A 24 5.98 -4.84 -0.98
N MET A 25 5.13 -4.28 -1.84
CA MET A 25 3.81 -4.79 -2.18
C MET A 25 3.82 -6.24 -2.71
N PHE A 26 4.89 -6.65 -3.39
CA PHE A 26 5.03 -8.02 -3.91
C PHE A 26 5.30 -9.07 -2.81
N TRP A 27 5.66 -8.63 -1.61
CA TRP A 27 5.90 -9.49 -0.45
C TRP A 27 4.69 -9.59 0.49
N ILE A 28 3.59 -8.91 0.18
CA ILE A 28 2.36 -8.95 0.96
C ILE A 28 1.60 -10.25 0.68
N TRP A 29 0.91 -10.78 1.71
CA TRP A 29 0.04 -11.94 1.57
C TRP A 29 -1.04 -11.70 0.50
N VAL A 30 -1.01 -12.54 -0.52
CA VAL A 30 -1.96 -12.53 -1.63
C VAL A 30 -2.99 -13.63 -1.42
N TYR A 31 -4.28 -13.28 -1.45
CA TYR A 31 -5.35 -14.27 -1.44
C TYR A 31 -6.02 -14.32 -2.81
N GLU A 32 -6.04 -15.52 -3.38
CA GLU A 32 -6.82 -15.82 -4.57
C GLU A 32 -8.25 -16.20 -4.15
N PHE A 33 -9.21 -15.42 -4.61
CA PHE A 33 -10.64 -15.73 -4.48
C PHE A 33 -11.19 -16.04 -5.87
N ARG A 34 -12.21 -16.90 -5.94
CA ARG A 34 -12.99 -17.06 -7.17
C ARG A 34 -14.29 -16.27 -7.04
N GLU A 35 -14.50 -15.31 -7.93
CA GLU A 35 -15.75 -14.56 -8.05
C GLU A 35 -16.33 -14.89 -9.43
N ASN A 36 -17.44 -15.62 -9.49
CA ASN A 36 -18.06 -16.10 -10.73
C ASN A 36 -17.09 -16.88 -11.65
N ASP A 37 -16.35 -17.83 -11.09
CA ASP A 37 -15.31 -18.63 -11.78
C ASP A 37 -14.12 -17.85 -12.37
N VAL A 38 -14.04 -16.54 -12.10
CA VAL A 38 -12.85 -15.73 -12.42
C VAL A 38 -11.94 -15.68 -11.18
N PRO A 39 -10.65 -16.06 -11.29
CA PRO A 39 -9.70 -15.88 -10.21
C PRO A 39 -9.43 -14.38 -10.03
N ILE A 40 -9.70 -13.88 -8.83
CA ILE A 40 -9.44 -12.50 -8.43
C ILE A 40 -8.40 -12.51 -7.33
N ILE A 41 -7.31 -11.84 -7.62
CA ILE A 41 -6.22 -11.61 -6.69
C ILE A 41 -6.58 -10.40 -5.81
N ARG A 42 -6.63 -10.61 -4.49
CA ARG A 42 -6.82 -9.51 -3.54
C ARG A 42 -5.65 -9.43 -2.58
N LEU A 43 -5.13 -8.22 -2.42
CA LEU A 43 -4.14 -7.89 -1.40
C LEU A 43 -4.82 -7.77 -0.04
N VAL A 44 -4.12 -8.24 0.98
CA VAL A 44 -4.53 -8.14 2.37
C VAL A 44 -3.57 -7.21 3.09
N CYS A 45 -4.09 -6.21 3.79
CA CYS A 45 -3.24 -5.34 4.60
C CYS A 45 -2.48 -6.18 5.66
N PRO A 46 -1.14 -6.09 5.75
CA PRO A 46 -0.37 -6.90 6.71
C PRO A 46 -0.64 -6.48 8.16
N GLU A 47 -1.02 -5.22 8.41
CA GLU A 47 -1.33 -4.69 9.74
C GLU A 47 -2.75 -5.04 10.19
N CYS A 48 -3.77 -4.58 9.47
CA CYS A 48 -5.17 -4.69 9.92
C CYS A 48 -5.95 -5.84 9.28
N ARG A 49 -5.33 -6.64 8.41
CA ARG A 49 -5.90 -7.81 7.72
C ARG A 49 -7.18 -7.56 6.91
N HIS A 50 -7.49 -6.30 6.60
CA HIS A 50 -8.60 -5.97 5.72
C HIS A 50 -8.25 -6.25 4.26
N ILE A 51 -9.21 -6.82 3.55
CA ILE A 51 -9.15 -7.14 2.12
C ILE A 51 -9.83 -6.01 1.34
N LYS A 52 -9.40 -5.73 0.11
CA LYS A 52 -9.98 -4.69 -0.77
C LYS A 52 -9.90 -3.26 -0.20
N SER A 53 -8.94 -2.97 0.68
CA SER A 53 -8.80 -1.65 1.31
C SER A 53 -7.51 -0.93 0.89
N ASN A 54 -6.81 -1.43 -0.13
CA ASN A 54 -5.49 -0.96 -0.50
C ASN A 54 -5.54 -0.13 -1.79
N GLU A 55 -4.92 1.05 -1.77
CA GLU A 55 -4.84 1.96 -2.92
C GLU A 55 -3.40 2.36 -3.21
N ILE A 56 -3.11 2.58 -4.50
CA ILE A 56 -1.83 3.13 -4.93
C ILE A 56 -1.86 4.64 -4.70
N VAL A 57 -0.88 5.15 -3.94
CA VAL A 57 -0.78 6.56 -3.58
C VAL A 57 0.58 7.12 -3.98
N THR A 58 0.63 8.43 -4.19
CA THR A 58 1.90 9.18 -4.28
C THR A 58 2.06 9.96 -2.99
N TYR A 59 3.21 9.84 -2.33
CA TYR A 59 3.49 10.47 -1.04
C TYR A 59 4.86 11.15 -1.05
N MET A 60 5.02 12.20 -0.23
CA MET A 60 6.29 12.90 -0.07
C MET A 60 7.00 12.39 1.17
N VAL A 61 8.28 12.04 1.04
CA VAL A 61 9.13 11.78 2.22
C VAL A 61 9.74 13.11 2.65
N VAL A 62 9.50 13.49 3.90
CA VAL A 62 10.06 14.70 4.51
C VAL A 62 11.11 14.26 5.52
N ASP A 63 12.37 14.64 5.30
CA ASP A 63 13.43 14.40 6.28
C ASP A 63 13.16 15.27 7.51
N LYS A 64 13.06 14.65 8.69
CA LYS A 64 13.05 15.42 9.94
C LYS A 64 14.46 15.90 10.23
N GLU A 65 14.68 17.20 10.20
CA GLU A 65 15.85 17.81 10.84
C GLU A 65 15.82 17.44 12.33
N VAL A 66 16.87 16.78 12.81
CA VAL A 66 17.07 16.42 14.23
C VAL A 66 17.96 17.47 14.89
#